data_AF-A0A1Z7WSR9-F1
#
_entry.id   AF-A0A1Z7WSR9-F1
#
_cell.length_a   1.000
_cell.length_b   1.000
_cell.length_c   1.000
_cell.angle_alpha   90.00
_cell.angle_beta   90.00
_cell.angle_gamma   90.00
#
_symmetry.space_group_name_H-M   'P 1'
#
loop_
_entity.id
_entity.type
_entity.pdbx_description
1 polymer ?
#
loop_
_entity_poly.entity_id
_entity_poly.type
_entity_poly.pdbx_seq_one_letter_code
_entity_poly.pdbx_strand_id
1 'polypeptide(L)'
;MAYIQRDQHGKITAVFDTAQANAQESLLADDPELLDYLVNSADLDDARTILSTSDIDLIRVLEDLVNTLIDQKVILFTDLPLAAREKLASRERIRGHLHSLDNLMADEQGIL
;
A
#
# COMPACT_ATOMS: atom_id res chain seq x y z
N MET A 1 -6.40 -1.56 1.46
CA MET A 1 -7.75 -1.99 1.90
C MET A 1 -7.60 -3.32 2.61
N ALA A 2 -8.28 -3.51 3.74
CA ALA A 2 -8.26 -4.74 4.54
C ALA A 2 -9.67 -5.33 4.62
N TYR A 3 -9.79 -6.65 4.58
CA TYR A 3 -11.07 -7.37 4.63
C TYR A 3 -11.35 -7.85 6.03
N ILE A 4 -12.51 -7.53 6.59
CA ILE A 4 -12.82 -7.82 7.99
C ILE A 4 -13.93 -8.85 8.12
N GLN A 5 -13.81 -9.68 9.16
CA GLN A 5 -14.90 -10.51 9.65
C GLN A 5 -15.47 -9.89 10.92
N ARG A 6 -16.79 -9.84 11.02
CA ARG A 6 -17.52 -9.38 12.22
C ARG A 6 -18.21 -10.54 12.94
N ASP A 7 -18.42 -10.39 14.24
CA ASP A 7 -19.31 -11.25 15.02
C ASP A 7 -20.79 -10.82 14.90
N GLN A 8 -21.66 -11.56 15.58
CA GLN A 8 -23.11 -11.28 15.65
C GLN A 8 -23.46 -9.94 16.34
N HIS A 9 -22.52 -9.30 17.04
CA HIS A 9 -22.68 -7.99 17.66
C HIS A 9 -22.09 -6.86 16.81
N GLY A 10 -21.56 -7.18 15.62
CA GLY A 10 -20.95 -6.23 14.70
C GLY A 10 -19.51 -5.87 15.05
N LYS A 11 -18.85 -6.56 15.99
CA LYS A 11 -17.46 -6.29 16.36
C LYS A 11 -16.51 -7.06 15.44
N ILE A 12 -15.40 -6.43 15.04
CA ILE A 12 -14.33 -7.08 14.27
C ILE A 12 -13.74 -8.25 15.09
N THR A 13 -13.59 -9.40 14.44
CA THR A 13 -13.01 -10.62 15.04
C THR A 13 -11.81 -11.18 14.31
N ALA A 14 -11.58 -10.77 13.05
CA ALA A 14 -10.43 -11.16 12.26
C ALA A 14 -10.25 -10.19 11.09
N VAL A 15 -9.02 -10.07 10.59
CA VAL A 15 -8.69 -9.26 9.41
C VAL A 15 -7.85 -10.03 8.41
N PHE A 16 -8.12 -9.81 7.13
CA PHE A 16 -7.50 -10.50 6.00
C PHE A 16 -7.01 -9.48 4.96
N ASP A 17 -5.98 -9.86 4.21
CA ASP A 17 -5.44 -9.11 3.08
C ASP A 17 -6.32 -9.23 1.82
N THR A 18 -7.15 -10.28 1.77
CA THR A 18 -7.96 -10.67 0.62
C THR A 18 -9.38 -11.04 1.07
N ALA A 19 -10.35 -10.88 0.17
CA ALA A 19 -11.74 -11.22 0.45
C ALA A 19 -11.89 -12.72 0.74
N GLN A 20 -12.58 -13.06 1.85
CA GLN A 20 -12.91 -14.44 2.19
C GLN A 20 -14.43 -14.65 2.25
N ALA A 21 -14.87 -15.90 2.24
CA ALA A 21 -16.29 -16.25 2.29
C ALA A 21 -17.01 -15.67 3.53
N ASN A 22 -16.27 -15.50 4.62
CA ASN A 22 -16.67 -14.95 5.91
C ASN A 22 -16.22 -13.48 6.12
N ALA A 23 -15.52 -12.88 5.17
CA ALA A 23 -14.96 -11.53 5.27
C ALA A 23 -15.01 -10.83 3.90
N GLN A 24 -16.19 -10.32 3.54
CA GLN A 24 -16.42 -9.58 2.29
C GLN A 24 -16.46 -8.06 2.49
N GLU A 25 -16.65 -7.60 3.73
CA GLU A 25 -16.58 -6.20 4.07
C GLU A 25 -15.13 -5.74 4.04
N SER A 26 -14.86 -4.64 3.34
CA SER A 26 -13.54 -4.02 3.29
C SER A 26 -13.54 -2.66 3.98
N LEU A 27 -12.52 -2.44 4.80
CA LEU A 27 -12.19 -1.15 5.40
C LEU A 27 -10.90 -0.60 4.81
N LEU A 28 -10.72 0.72 4.92
CA LEU A 28 -9.43 1.32 4.66
C LEU A 28 -8.45 0.96 5.77
N ALA A 29 -7.15 0.91 5.44
CA ALA A 29 -6.11 0.53 6.41
C ALA A 29 -5.97 1.57 7.54
N ASP A 30 -6.43 2.80 7.33
CA ASP A 30 -6.44 3.91 8.27
C ASP A 30 -7.80 4.11 8.97
N ASP A 31 -8.75 3.19 8.79
CA ASP A 31 -10.06 3.28 9.43
C ASP A 31 -9.91 3.23 10.97
N PRO A 32 -10.49 4.18 11.72
CA PRO A 32 -10.37 4.24 13.17
C PRO A 32 -10.86 2.97 13.89
N GLU A 33 -11.91 2.31 13.37
CA GLU A 33 -12.44 1.07 13.96
C GLU A 33 -11.45 -0.08 13.78
N LEU A 34 -10.82 -0.16 12.61
CA LEU A 34 -9.80 -1.15 12.31
C LEU A 34 -8.55 -0.95 13.17
N LEU A 35 -8.11 0.29 13.31
CA LEU A 35 -6.98 0.66 14.17
C LEU A 35 -7.25 0.33 15.64
N ASP A 36 -8.45 0.61 16.15
CA ASP A 36 -8.84 0.27 17.52
C ASP A 36 -8.88 -1.25 17.75
N TYR A 37 -9.41 -2.01 16.79
CA TYR A 37 -9.37 -3.48 16.85
C TYR A 37 -7.92 -3.99 16.93
N LEU A 38 -7.02 -3.44 16.10
CA LEU A 38 -5.62 -3.87 16.07
C LEU A 38 -4.82 -3.54 17.32
N VAL A 39 -5.03 -2.35 17.89
CA VAL A 39 -4.35 -1.92 19.12
C VAL A 39 -4.79 -2.79 20.30
N ASN A 40 -6.04 -3.26 20.28
CA ASN A 40 -6.64 -4.03 21.35
C ASN A 40 -6.66 -5.55 21.09
N SER A 41 -6.31 -6.02 19.90
CA SER A 41 -6.27 -7.45 19.58
C SER A 41 -4.97 -8.06 20.12
N ALA A 42 -5.09 -9.24 20.73
CA ALA A 42 -3.93 -10.01 21.18
C ALA A 42 -3.25 -10.78 20.05
N ASP A 43 -3.81 -10.73 18.83
CA ASP A 43 -3.36 -11.50 17.68
C ASP A 43 -2.34 -10.70 16.87
N LEU A 44 -1.06 -11.02 17.10
CA LEU A 44 0.09 -10.31 16.52
C LEU A 44 0.17 -10.45 14.99
N ASP A 45 -0.47 -11.47 14.42
CA ASP A 45 -0.43 -11.72 12.98
C ASP A 45 -1.41 -10.81 12.21
N ASP A 46 -2.56 -10.45 12.80
CA ASP A 46 -3.48 -9.44 12.26
C ASP A 46 -2.80 -8.06 12.22
N ALA A 47 -2.13 -7.68 13.30
CA ALA A 47 -1.37 -6.42 13.42
C ALA A 47 -0.24 -6.33 12.39
N ARG A 48 0.50 -7.42 12.15
CA ARG A 48 1.58 -7.48 11.15
C ARG A 48 1.05 -7.37 9.73
N THR A 49 -0.08 -8.00 9.44
CA THR A 49 -0.67 -8.01 8.10
C THR A 49 -1.07 -6.60 7.68
N ILE A 50 -1.79 -5.89 8.55
CA ILE A 50 -2.24 -4.53 8.25
C ILE A 50 -1.08 -3.53 8.24
N LEU A 51 -0.10 -3.68 9.15
CA LEU A 51 1.11 -2.85 9.10
C LEU A 51 1.83 -3.00 7.76
N SER A 52 1.97 -4.25 7.28
CA SER A 52 2.59 -4.53 5.98
C SER A 52 1.80 -3.91 4.83
N THR A 53 0.47 -3.95 4.88
CA THR A 53 -0.38 -3.30 3.87
C THR A 53 -0.28 -1.77 3.93
N SER A 54 -0.33 -1.19 5.14
CA SER A 54 -0.17 0.26 5.34
C SER A 54 1.21 0.75 4.89
N ASP A 55 2.26 -0.05 5.10
CA ASP A 55 3.61 0.28 4.66
C ASP A 55 3.72 0.33 3.12
N ILE A 56 2.94 -0.50 2.39
CA ILE A 56 2.88 -0.47 0.91
C ILE A 56 2.22 0.81 0.40
N ASP A 57 1.18 1.30 1.08
CA ASP A 57 0.52 2.55 0.70
C ASP A 57 1.42 3.75 1.05
N LEU A 58 2.04 3.72 2.24
CA LEU A 58 2.93 4.77 2.71
C LEU A 58 4.19 4.93 1.84
N ILE A 59 4.80 3.83 1.40
CA ILE A 59 6.03 3.90 0.60
C ILE A 59 5.79 4.59 -0.75
N ARG A 60 4.57 4.49 -1.31
CA ARG A 60 4.20 5.23 -2.53
C ARG A 60 4.14 6.74 -2.27
N VAL A 61 3.50 7.13 -1.17
CA VAL A 61 3.43 8.55 -0.75
C VAL A 61 4.83 9.11 -0.47
N LEU A 62 5.70 8.32 0.16
CA LEU A 62 7.09 8.72 0.42
C LEU A 62 7.89 8.89 -0.88
N GLU A 63 7.70 8.01 -1.86
CA GLU A 63 8.32 8.11 -3.19
C GLU A 63 7.90 9.41 -3.89
N ASP A 64 6.59 9.71 -3.91
CA ASP A 64 6.05 10.94 -4.50
C ASP A 64 6.54 12.20 -3.76
N LEU A 65 6.63 12.15 -2.44
CA LEU A 65 7.17 13.24 -1.64
C LEU A 65 8.66 13.47 -1.95
N VAL A 66 9.47 12.41 -2.01
CA VAL A 66 10.90 12.52 -2.36
C VAL A 66 11.08 13.13 -3.74
N ASN A 67 10.32 12.66 -4.73
CA ASN A 67 10.34 13.22 -6.09
C ASN A 67 9.93 14.69 -6.09
N THR A 68 8.87 15.04 -5.37
CA THR A 68 8.41 16.43 -5.23
C THR A 68 9.50 17.33 -4.64
N LEU A 69 10.20 16.87 -3.60
CA LEU A 69 11.28 17.64 -2.97
C LEU A 69 12.49 17.81 -3.91
N ILE A 70 12.79 16.81 -4.75
CA ILE A 70 13.84 16.89 -5.78
C ILE A 70 13.43 17.87 -6.89
N ASP A 71 12.20 17.78 -7.39
CA ASP A 71 11.69 18.65 -8.46
C ASP A 71 11.63 20.12 -8.03
N GLN A 72 11.26 20.37 -6.77
CA GLN A 72 11.28 21.68 -6.16
C GLN A 72 12.70 22.14 -5.74
N LYS A 73 13.72 21.32 -5.99
CA LYS A 73 15.13 21.56 -5.64
C LYS A 73 15.36 21.83 -4.15
N VAL A 74 14.51 21.28 -3.29
CA VAL A 74 14.65 21.35 -1.83
C VAL A 74 15.76 20.42 -1.35
N ILE A 75 15.90 19.26 -2.01
CA ILE A 75 17.02 18.32 -1.82
C ILE A 75 17.55 17.89 -3.19
N LEU A 76 18.81 17.46 -3.25
CA LEU A 76 19.37 16.77 -4.41
C LEU A 76 19.23 15.26 -4.22
N PHE A 77 19.07 14.52 -5.32
CA PHE A 77 19.06 13.05 -5.25
C PHE A 77 20.33 12.48 -4.58
N THR A 78 21.47 13.16 -4.75
CA THR A 78 22.76 12.81 -4.14
C THR A 78 22.85 13.05 -2.64
N ASP A 79 21.89 13.77 -2.05
CA ASP A 79 21.85 14.02 -0.61
C ASP A 79 21.33 12.79 0.15
N LEU A 80 20.66 11.87 -0.55
CA LEU A 80 20.17 10.62 0.01
C LEU A 80 21.30 9.58 0.15
N PRO A 81 21.27 8.73 1.20
CA PRO A 81 22.20 7.62 1.35
C PRO A 81 22.22 6.70 0.12
N LEU A 82 23.37 6.09 -0.20
CA LEU A 82 23.51 5.21 -1.37
C LEU A 82 22.42 4.13 -1.43
N ALA A 83 22.15 3.46 -0.31
CA ALA A 83 21.11 2.43 -0.23
C ALA A 83 19.70 2.96 -0.55
N ALA A 84 19.39 4.20 -0.18
CA ALA A 84 18.10 4.83 -0.50
C ALA A 84 18.01 5.16 -2.00
N ARG A 85 19.10 5.70 -2.58
CA ARG A 85 19.18 5.99 -4.02
C ARG A 85 19.00 4.74 -4.87
N GLU A 86 19.63 3.63 -4.49
CA GLU A 86 19.50 2.34 -5.18
C GLU A 86 18.07 1.80 -5.12
N LYS A 87 17.43 1.86 -3.93
CA LYS A 87 16.04 1.42 -3.74
C LYS A 87 15.06 2.25 -4.58
N LEU A 88 15.18 3.57 -4.55
CA LEU A 88 14.34 4.48 -5.35
C LEU A 88 14.52 4.22 -6.86
N ALA A 89 15.77 4.09 -7.32
CA ALA A 89 16.04 3.82 -8.74
C ALA A 89 15.56 2.43 -9.20
N SER A 90 15.57 1.42 -8.30
CA SER A 90 15.01 0.10 -8.60
C SER A 90 13.49 0.15 -8.73
N ARG A 91 12.82 0.83 -7.78
CA ARG A 91 11.35 1.02 -7.80
C ARG A 91 10.89 1.78 -9.04
N GLU A 92 11.56 2.86 -9.39
CA GLU A 92 11.20 3.67 -10.56
C GLU A 92 11.27 2.85 -11.86
N ARG A 93 12.27 1.97 -12.00
CA ARG A 93 12.37 1.06 -13.16
C ARG A 93 11.22 0.07 -13.21
N ILE A 94 10.87 -0.54 -12.08
CA ILE A 94 9.77 -1.51 -12.00
C ILE A 94 8.44 -0.82 -12.34
N ARG A 95 8.21 0.37 -11.78
CA ARG A 95 7.01 1.17 -12.03
C ARG A 95 6.91 1.60 -13.49
N GLY A 96 8.01 2.08 -14.07
CA GLY A 96 8.08 2.43 -15.49
C GLY A 96 7.82 1.24 -16.41
N HIS A 97 8.32 0.05 -16.06
CA HIS A 97 8.05 -1.18 -16.82
C HIS A 97 6.57 -1.58 -16.74
N LEU A 98 5.96 -1.55 -15.55
CA LEU A 98 4.54 -1.85 -15.36
C LEU A 98 3.63 -0.85 -16.11
N HIS A 99 3.93 0.46 -16.04
CA HIS A 99 3.18 1.46 -16.80
C HIS A 99 3.31 1.25 -18.32
N SER A 100 4.49 0.86 -18.80
CA SER A 100 4.70 0.54 -20.22
C SER A 100 3.87 -0.67 -20.65
N LEU A 101 3.85 -1.74 -19.85
CA LEU A 101 3.01 -2.92 -20.12
C LEU A 101 1.52 -2.59 -20.09
N ASP A 102 1.07 -1.78 -19.14
CA ASP A 102 -0.33 -1.35 -19.02
C ASP A 102 -0.75 -0.51 -20.24
N ASN A 103 0.13 0.39 -20.70
CA ASN A 103 -0.11 1.19 -21.90
C ASN A 103 -0.17 0.32 -23.17
N LEU A 104 0.69 -0.70 -23.29
CA LEU A 104 0.66 -1.65 -24.42
C LEU A 104 -0.64 -2.48 -24.44
N MET A 105 -1.15 -2.88 -23.27
CA MET A 105 -2.42 -3.61 -23.17
C MET A 105 -3.61 -2.69 -23.50
N ALA A 106 -3.55 -1.40 -23.11
CA ALA A 106 -4.56 -0.40 -23.43
C ALA A 106 -4.61 -0.07 -24.93
N ASP A 107 -3.46 -0.04 -25.61
CA ASP A 107 -3.35 0.22 -27.04
C ASP A 107 -3.90 -0.94 -27.90
N GLU A 108 -3.91 -2.19 -27.41
CA GLU A 108 -4.51 -3.34 -28.10
C GLU A 108 -6.06 -3.38 -28.05
N GLN A 109 -6.68 -2.63 -27.13
CA GLN A 109 -8.14 -2.52 -27.02
C GLN A 109 -8.72 -1.40 -27.92
N GLY A 110 -7.85 -0.67 -28.61
CA GLY A 110 -8.18 0.45 -29.50
C GLY A 110 -8.12 0.15 -31.01
N ILE A 111 -7.98 -1.12 -31.42
CA ILE A 111 -7.99 -1.49 -32.85
C ILE A 111 -9.30 -2.23 -33.15
N LEU A 112 -10.24 -1.46 -33.73
CA LEU A 112 -11.51 -1.92 -34.31
C LEU A 112 -11.33 -3.04 -35.35
#